data_AF-A0A2S6RX88-F1
#
_entry.id   AF-A0A2S6RX88-F1
#
_cell.length_a   1.000
_cell.length_b   1.000
_cell.length_c   1.000
_cell.angle_alpha   90.00
_cell.angle_beta   90.00
_cell.angle_gamma   90.00
#
_symmetry.space_group_name_H-M   'P 1'
#
loop_
_entity.id
_entity.type
_entity.pdbx_description
1 polymer ?
#
loop_
_entity_poly.entity_id
_entity_poly.type
_entity_poly.pdbx_seq_one_letter_code
_entity_poly.pdbx_strand_id
1 'polypeptide(L)'
;SAVKLMSKENFGSVVIVDKQNKVKGIVTERDLMKRLLNGSKNPKTTKLKDIMTSPVKVADQNDNLVSWLRQMSNERFRHLPVVDKAGKLINIMSQGDFVSYTWPNLLYQVKEMSKQDYFRVNQVVVIVFGILIYTLILYFGIKLI
;
A
#
# COMPACT_ATOMS: atom_id res chain seq x y z
N SER A 1 17.84 20.14 -9.69
CA SER A 1 17.23 19.31 -10.74
C SER A 1 16.23 18.36 -10.09
N ALA A 2 15.19 17.92 -10.80
CA ALA A 2 14.21 16.98 -10.24
C ALA A 2 14.83 15.68 -9.76
N VAL A 3 15.78 15.12 -10.53
CA VAL A 3 16.50 13.89 -10.16
C VAL A 3 17.23 14.03 -8.82
N LYS A 4 17.86 15.19 -8.56
CA LYS A 4 18.51 15.45 -7.28
C LYS A 4 17.52 15.48 -6.12
N LEU A 5 16.34 16.08 -6.33
CA LEU A 5 15.28 16.12 -5.32
C LEU A 5 14.72 14.73 -5.05
N MET A 6 14.38 13.98 -6.11
CA MET A 6 13.92 12.59 -6.02
C MET A 6 14.92 11.71 -5.26
N SER A 7 16.22 11.82 -5.57
CA SER A 7 17.27 11.05 -4.90
C SER A 7 17.47 11.47 -3.45
N LYS A 8 17.43 12.78 -3.14
CA LYS A 8 17.64 13.28 -1.78
C LYS A 8 16.49 12.90 -0.84
N GLU A 9 15.25 13.01 -1.32
CA GLU A 9 14.05 12.79 -0.53
C GLU A 9 13.51 11.35 -0.68
N ASN A 10 14.21 10.50 -1.44
CA ASN A 10 13.83 9.11 -1.71
C ASN A 10 12.42 8.97 -2.33
N PHE A 11 12.06 9.86 -3.26
CA PHE A 11 10.78 9.83 -3.97
C PHE A 11 10.92 9.29 -5.40
N GLY A 12 10.05 8.33 -5.76
CA GLY A 12 10.03 7.71 -7.09
C GLY A 12 9.30 8.53 -8.17
N SER A 13 8.75 9.69 -7.84
CA SER A 13 8.09 10.57 -8.80
C SER A 13 8.01 12.03 -8.35
N VAL A 14 7.75 12.93 -9.30
CA VAL A 14 7.45 14.35 -9.08
C VAL A 14 6.26 14.79 -9.94
N VAL A 15 5.32 15.53 -9.34
CA VAL A 15 4.17 16.11 -10.04
C VAL A 15 4.52 17.52 -10.51
N ILE A 16 4.17 17.83 -11.76
CA ILE A 16 4.34 19.16 -12.33
C ILE A 16 2.99 19.88 -12.26
N VAL A 17 2.99 21.06 -11.66
CA VAL A 17 1.81 21.94 -11.54
C VAL A 17 2.06 23.27 -12.23
N ASP A 18 0.98 23.99 -12.58
CA ASP A 18 1.07 25.39 -13.02
C ASP A 18 1.10 26.38 -11.84
N LYS A 19 1.12 27.68 -12.16
CA LYS A 19 1.11 28.77 -11.16
C LYS A 19 -0.15 28.78 -10.29
N GLN A 20 -1.22 28.12 -10.72
CA GLN A 20 -2.49 27.99 -9.98
C GLN A 20 -2.58 26.66 -9.22
N ASN A 21 -1.47 25.91 -9.13
CA ASN A 21 -1.36 24.60 -8.52
C ASN A 21 -2.17 23.49 -9.23
N LYS A 22 -2.56 23.69 -10.50
CA LYS A 22 -3.24 22.66 -11.28
C LYS A 22 -2.26 21.67 -11.87
N VAL A 23 -2.58 20.39 -11.78
CA VAL A 23 -1.74 19.31 -12.28
C VAL A 23 -1.61 19.37 -13.81
N LYS A 24 -0.37 19.33 -14.31
CA LYS A 24 -0.04 19.30 -15.75
C LYS A 24 0.59 18.00 -16.21
N GLY A 25 1.26 17.30 -15.31
CA GLY A 25 1.90 16.02 -15.62
C GLY A 25 2.64 15.44 -14.43
N ILE A 26 3.21 14.26 -14.63
CA ILE A 26 4.06 13.58 -13.65
C ILE A 26 5.32 13.08 -14.35
N VAL A 27 6.45 13.12 -13.65
CA VAL A 27 7.68 12.43 -14.06
C VAL A 27 7.97 11.37 -13.01
N THR A 28 8.12 10.14 -13.47
CA THR A 28 8.51 9.00 -12.63
C THR A 28 9.92 8.53 -13.00
N GLU A 29 10.52 7.68 -12.17
CA GLU A 29 11.76 6.98 -12.52
C GLU A 29 11.66 6.27 -13.89
N ARG A 30 10.50 5.68 -14.20
CA ARG A 30 10.24 5.02 -15.48
C ARG A 30 10.32 6.00 -16.66
N ASP A 31 9.87 7.24 -16.48
CA ASP A 31 9.97 8.27 -17.50
C ASP A 31 11.42 8.74 -17.69
N LEU A 32 12.20 8.85 -16.61
CA LEU A 32 13.63 9.10 -16.70
C LEU A 32 14.33 7.99 -17.50
N MET A 33 14.06 6.73 -17.20
CA MET A 33 14.63 5.61 -17.94
C MET A 33 14.21 5.61 -19.41
N LYS A 34 12.92 5.73 -19.70
CA LYS A 34 12.37 5.56 -21.06
C LYS A 34 12.54 6.76 -21.97
N ARG A 35 12.34 7.98 -21.46
CA ARG A 35 12.23 9.21 -22.28
C ARG A 35 13.47 10.08 -22.20
N LEU A 36 14.21 10.04 -21.08
CA LEU A 36 15.47 10.77 -20.93
C LEU A 36 16.65 9.91 -21.38
N LEU A 37 16.90 8.77 -20.71
CA LEU A 37 18.07 7.94 -20.96
C LEU A 37 17.97 7.19 -22.30
N ASN A 38 16.93 6.39 -22.49
CA ASN A 38 16.72 5.66 -23.76
C ASN A 38 16.40 6.61 -24.94
N GLY A 39 15.97 7.84 -24.65
CA GLY A 39 15.82 8.89 -25.66
C GLY A 39 17.11 9.63 -26.00
N SER A 40 18.25 9.25 -25.42
CA SER A 40 19.57 9.90 -25.58
C SER A 40 19.55 11.42 -25.33
N LYS A 41 18.65 11.88 -24.46
CA LYS A 41 18.50 13.30 -24.13
C LYS A 41 19.48 13.71 -23.04
N ASN A 42 20.00 14.94 -23.12
CA ASN A 42 20.94 15.44 -22.12
C ASN A 42 20.22 15.81 -20.80
N PRO A 43 20.54 15.19 -19.65
CA PRO A 43 19.89 15.47 -18.36
C PRO A 43 20.05 16.90 -17.86
N LYS A 44 21.08 17.62 -18.32
CA LYS A 44 21.37 19.01 -17.88
C LYS A 44 20.49 20.04 -18.60
N THR A 45 20.02 19.75 -19.80
CA THR A 45 19.27 20.70 -20.65
C THR A 45 17.82 20.30 -20.88
N THR A 46 17.49 19.02 -20.72
CA THR A 46 16.14 18.50 -20.93
C THR A 46 15.17 19.03 -19.87
N LYS A 47 14.04 19.59 -20.28
CA LYS A 47 13.00 20.07 -19.36
C LYS A 47 12.07 18.92 -18.99
N LEU A 48 11.52 18.95 -17.77
CA LEU A 48 10.58 17.93 -17.30
C LEU A 48 9.35 17.83 -18.20
N LYS A 49 8.86 18.95 -18.73
CA LYS A 49 7.72 18.97 -19.65
C LYS A 49 7.93 18.12 -20.92
N ASP A 50 9.18 17.89 -21.32
CA ASP A 50 9.53 17.15 -22.54
C ASP A 50 9.63 15.63 -22.28
N ILE A 51 9.56 15.22 -21.02
CA ILE A 51 9.66 13.82 -20.58
C ILE A 51 8.55 13.42 -19.61
N MET A 52 7.65 14.33 -19.22
CA MET A 52 6.54 14.00 -18.33
C MET A 52 5.48 13.16 -19.05
N THR A 53 4.76 12.36 -18.28
CA THR A 53 3.49 11.79 -18.72
C THR A 53 2.41 12.87 -18.59
N SER A 54 1.77 13.19 -19.72
CA SER A 54 0.68 14.15 -19.83
C SER A 54 -0.23 13.75 -21.01
N PRO A 55 -1.58 13.80 -20.87
CA PRO A 55 -2.30 14.12 -19.64
C PRO A 55 -2.07 13.04 -18.58
N VAL A 56 -1.86 13.48 -17.33
CA VAL A 56 -1.70 12.56 -16.20
C VAL A 56 -3.07 12.22 -15.64
N LYS A 57 -3.27 10.95 -15.29
CA LYS A 57 -4.46 10.52 -14.57
C LYS A 57 -4.43 11.06 -13.15
N VAL A 58 -5.55 11.59 -12.71
CA VAL A 58 -5.73 12.13 -11.37
C VAL A 58 -6.95 11.46 -10.74
N ALA A 59 -7.00 11.45 -9.42
CA ALA A 59 -8.18 11.06 -8.67
C ALA A 59 -8.80 12.25 -7.96
N ASP A 60 -10.11 12.19 -7.73
CA ASP A 60 -10.78 13.19 -6.91
C ASP A 60 -10.51 12.88 -5.42
N GLN A 61 -10.29 13.92 -4.63
CA GLN A 61 -10.09 13.79 -3.18
C GLN A 61 -11.26 13.12 -2.44
N ASN A 62 -12.46 13.12 -3.02
CA ASN A 62 -13.66 12.52 -2.42
C ASN A 62 -13.92 11.08 -2.89
N ASP A 63 -13.10 10.55 -3.80
CA ASP A 63 -13.20 9.16 -4.25
C ASP A 63 -12.78 8.18 -3.14
N ASN A 64 -13.33 6.97 -3.18
CA ASN A 64 -12.89 5.89 -2.30
C ASN A 64 -11.47 5.44 -2.67
N LEU A 65 -10.65 5.16 -1.65
CA LEU A 65 -9.32 4.56 -1.76
C LEU A 65 -9.28 3.31 -2.67
N VAL A 66 -10.30 2.45 -2.62
CA VAL A 66 -10.39 1.27 -3.50
C VAL A 66 -10.45 1.66 -4.98
N SER A 67 -11.12 2.76 -5.30
CA SER A 67 -11.18 3.31 -6.66
C SER A 67 -9.81 3.78 -7.12
N TRP A 68 -9.05 4.45 -6.24
CA TRP A 68 -7.67 4.87 -6.52
C TRP A 68 -6.76 3.68 -6.84
N LEU A 69 -6.83 2.63 -6.02
CA LEU A 69 -6.04 1.41 -6.22
C LEU A 69 -6.42 0.67 -7.49
N ARG A 70 -7.73 0.59 -7.78
CA ARG A 70 -8.22 -0.01 -9.03
C ARG A 70 -7.68 0.75 -10.24
N GLN A 71 -7.68 2.08 -10.19
CA GLN A 71 -7.12 2.90 -11.26
C GLN A 71 -5.61 2.65 -11.45
N MET A 72 -4.83 2.70 -10.35
CA MET A 72 -3.40 2.38 -10.37
C MET A 72 -3.12 0.99 -10.96
N SER A 73 -3.89 -0.02 -10.55
CA SER A 73 -3.74 -1.41 -10.99
C SER A 73 -4.05 -1.57 -12.48
N ASN A 74 -5.23 -1.10 -12.91
CA ASN A 74 -5.70 -1.27 -14.29
C ASN A 74 -4.78 -0.56 -15.29
N GLU A 75 -4.30 0.63 -14.93
CA GLU A 75 -3.50 1.47 -15.82
C GLU A 75 -1.98 1.32 -15.59
N ARG A 76 -1.57 0.43 -14.68
CA ARG A 76 -0.16 0.04 -14.42
C ARG A 76 0.77 1.20 -14.04
N PHE A 77 0.26 2.15 -13.25
CA PHE A 77 1.05 3.19 -12.61
C PHE A 77 0.98 3.07 -11.08
N ARG A 78 1.99 3.60 -10.40
CA ARG A 78 2.16 3.42 -8.94
C ARG A 78 2.01 4.70 -8.13
N HIS A 79 1.86 5.84 -8.80
CA HIS A 79 1.72 7.15 -8.18
C HIS A 79 0.51 7.84 -8.81
N LEU A 80 -0.35 8.40 -7.97
CA LEU A 80 -1.61 9.03 -8.35
C LEU A 80 -1.72 10.40 -7.70
N PRO A 81 -1.67 11.48 -8.50
CA PRO A 81 -2.03 12.81 -8.01
C PRO A 81 -3.52 12.85 -7.63
N VAL A 82 -3.80 13.34 -6.43
CA VAL A 82 -5.15 13.57 -5.90
C VAL A 82 -5.45 15.05 -5.98
N VAL A 83 -6.59 15.41 -6.57
CA VAL A 83 -6.96 16.80 -6.85
C VAL A 83 -8.31 17.19 -6.24
N ASP A 84 -8.51 18.49 -6.05
CA ASP A 84 -9.83 19.06 -5.75
C ASP A 84 -10.70 19.19 -7.02
N LYS A 85 -11.95 19.65 -6.83
CA LYS A 85 -12.90 19.90 -7.93
C LYS A 85 -12.40 20.93 -8.96
N ALA A 86 -11.47 21.81 -8.59
CA ALA A 86 -10.88 22.80 -9.49
C ALA A 86 -9.66 22.26 -10.25
N GLY A 87 -9.24 21.02 -9.97
CA GLY A 87 -8.07 20.34 -10.54
C GLY A 87 -6.76 20.72 -9.86
N LYS A 88 -6.80 21.35 -8.68
CA LYS A 88 -5.60 21.70 -7.92
C LYS A 88 -5.07 20.47 -7.18
N LEU A 89 -3.75 20.31 -7.17
CA LEU A 89 -3.09 19.24 -6.45
C LEU A 89 -3.30 19.40 -4.94
N ILE A 90 -3.85 18.36 -4.31
CA ILE A 90 -4.02 18.25 -2.86
C ILE A 90 -2.96 17.33 -2.28
N ASN A 91 -2.75 16.17 -2.90
CA ASN A 91 -1.75 15.21 -2.45
C ASN A 91 -1.26 14.31 -3.61
N ILE A 92 -0.22 13.52 -3.36
CA ILE A 92 0.19 12.39 -4.19
C ILE A 92 0.09 11.11 -3.35
N MET A 93 -0.53 10.09 -3.91
CA MET A 93 -0.62 8.77 -3.28
C MET A 93 0.18 7.76 -4.10
N SER A 94 1.00 6.96 -3.43
CA SER A 94 1.65 5.81 -4.04
C SER A 94 1.04 4.49 -3.57
N GLN A 95 1.27 3.42 -4.34
CA GLN A 95 0.96 2.05 -3.86
C GLN A 95 1.71 1.72 -2.56
N GLY A 96 2.92 2.26 -2.36
CA GLY A 96 3.70 2.08 -1.14
C GLY A 96 3.07 2.76 0.08
N ASP A 97 2.47 3.94 -0.12
CA ASP A 97 1.74 4.65 0.94
C ASP A 97 0.52 3.84 1.38
N PHE A 98 -0.21 3.26 0.42
CA PHE A 98 -1.34 2.39 0.74
C PHE A 98 -0.94 1.19 1.61
N VAL A 99 0.14 0.50 1.25
CA VAL A 99 0.66 -0.61 2.07
C VAL A 99 1.04 -0.09 3.45
N SER A 100 1.78 1.02 3.53
CA SER A 100 2.24 1.60 4.79
C SER A 100 1.07 1.98 5.73
N TYR A 101 -0.02 2.53 5.19
CA TYR A 101 -1.19 2.90 5.98
C TYR A 101 -2.07 1.70 6.38
N THR A 102 -2.09 0.63 5.59
CA THR A 102 -2.93 -0.55 5.87
C THR A 102 -2.23 -1.64 6.68
N TRP A 103 -0.89 -1.71 6.62
CA TRP A 103 -0.09 -2.72 7.29
C TRP A 103 -0.35 -2.85 8.80
N PRO A 104 -0.45 -1.76 9.58
CA PRO A 104 -0.71 -1.87 11.02
C PRO A 104 -2.07 -2.51 11.32
N ASN A 105 -3.10 -2.13 10.56
CA ASN A 105 -4.45 -2.66 10.72
C ASN A 105 -4.51 -4.13 10.31
N LEU A 106 -3.83 -4.50 9.22
CA LEU A 106 -3.74 -5.88 8.76
C LEU A 106 -3.05 -6.76 9.81
N LEU A 107 -1.91 -6.32 10.34
CA LEU A 107 -1.20 -7.07 11.39
C LEU A 107 -2.02 -7.21 12.66
N TYR A 108 -2.76 -6.17 13.04
CA TYR A 108 -3.68 -6.24 14.17
C TYR A 108 -4.75 -7.31 13.95
N GLN A 109 -5.40 -7.33 12.78
CA GLN A 109 -6.39 -8.35 12.44
C GLN A 109 -5.80 -9.76 12.46
N VAL A 110 -4.61 -9.96 11.87
CA VAL A 110 -3.90 -11.25 11.89
C VAL A 110 -3.61 -11.70 13.32
N LYS A 111 -3.21 -10.78 14.21
CA LYS A 111 -2.97 -11.07 15.62
C LYS A 111 -4.25 -11.46 16.37
N GLU A 112 -5.37 -10.82 16.10
CA GLU A 112 -6.64 -11.16 16.74
C GLU A 112 -7.18 -12.51 16.24
N MET A 113 -7.03 -12.81 14.94
CA MET A 113 -7.34 -14.13 14.40
C MET A 113 -6.49 -15.24 15.04
N SER A 114 -5.18 -15.02 15.21
CA SER A 114 -4.31 -16.03 15.82
C SER A 114 -4.60 -16.29 17.31
N LYS A 115 -5.09 -15.28 18.05
CA LYS A 115 -5.57 -15.49 19.43
C LYS A 115 -6.80 -16.39 19.47
N GLN A 116 -7.75 -16.23 18.53
CA GLN A 116 -8.95 -17.07 18.49
C GLN A 116 -8.60 -18.54 18.20
N ASP A 117 -7.66 -18.78 17.29
CA ASP A 117 -7.17 -20.13 17.00
C ASP A 117 -6.45 -20.75 18.22
N TYR A 118 -5.66 -19.96 18.95
CA TYR A 118 -5.03 -20.40 20.19
C TYR A 118 -6.06 -20.83 21.25
N PHE A 119 -7.14 -20.06 21.43
CA PHE A 119 -8.23 -20.41 22.36
C PHE A 119 -8.96 -21.70 21.96
N ARG A 120 -9.18 -21.94 20.66
CA ARG A 120 -9.81 -23.18 20.17
C ARG A 120 -8.96 -24.42 20.45
N VAL A 121 -7.65 -24.37 20.17
CA VAL A 121 -6.74 -25.48 20.45
C VAL A 121 -6.72 -25.79 21.94
N ASN A 122 -6.70 -24.76 22.79
CA ASN A 122 -6.67 -24.95 24.24
C ASN A 122 -7.96 -25.60 24.77
N GLN A 123 -9.14 -25.27 24.21
CA GLN A 123 -10.39 -25.96 24.56
C GLN A 123 -10.37 -27.45 24.23
N VAL A 124 -9.87 -27.84 23.06
CA VAL A 124 -9.77 -29.26 22.68
C VAL A 124 -8.82 -30.00 23.62
N VAL A 125 -7.68 -29.39 23.96
CA VAL A 125 -6.73 -29.96 24.93
C VAL A 125 -7.39 -30.12 26.31
N VAL A 126 -8.10 -29.11 26.79
CA VAL A 126 -8.82 -29.17 28.07
C VAL A 126 -9.89 -30.27 28.07
N ILE A 127 -10.64 -30.45 26.97
CA ILE A 127 -11.63 -31.51 26.83
C ILE A 127 -10.96 -32.89 26.88
N VAL A 128 -9.87 -33.10 26.12
CA VAL A 128 -9.14 -34.37 26.10
C VAL A 128 -8.55 -34.70 27.48
N PHE A 129 -7.94 -33.73 28.15
CA PHE A 129 -7.46 -33.91 29.52
C PHE A 129 -8.60 -34.24 30.49
N GLY A 130 -9.76 -33.58 30.36
CA GLY A 130 -10.95 -33.88 31.16
C GLY A 130 -11.43 -35.32 30.99
N ILE A 131 -11.47 -35.82 29.75
CA ILE A 131 -11.86 -37.22 29.44
C ILE A 131 -10.84 -38.22 30.03
N LEU A 132 -9.54 -37.94 29.91
CA LEU A 132 -8.48 -38.78 30.47
C LEU A 132 -8.53 -38.84 32.00
N ILE A 133 -8.74 -37.69 32.66
CA ILE A 133 -8.89 -37.63 34.12
C ILE A 133 -10.12 -38.41 34.57
N TYR A 134 -11.26 -38.24 33.91
CA TYR A 134 -12.50 -38.94 34.22
C TYR A 134 -12.35 -40.47 34.12
N THR A 135 -11.72 -40.94 33.04
CA THR A 135 -11.48 -42.37 32.81
C THR A 135 -10.51 -42.97 33.85
N LEU A 136 -9.47 -42.24 34.24
CA LEU A 136 -8.57 -42.63 35.34
C LEU A 136 -9.33 -42.77 36.68
N ILE A 137 -10.16 -41.79 37.03
CA ILE A 137 -10.95 -41.82 38.28
C ILE A 137 -11.86 -43.04 38.32
N LEU A 138 -12.59 -43.33 37.24
CA LEU A 138 -13.45 -44.51 37.14
C LEU A 138 -12.65 -45.82 37.28
N TYR A 139 -11.51 -45.93 36.59
CA TYR A 139 -10.68 -47.12 36.64
C TYR A 139 -10.20 -47.43 38.07
N PHE A 140 -9.69 -46.42 38.78
CA PHE A 140 -9.23 -46.62 40.15
C PHE A 140 -10.38 -46.81 41.15
N GLY A 141 -11.52 -46.16 40.93
CA GLY A 141 -12.71 -46.32 41.77
C GLY A 141 -13.29 -47.74 41.70
N ILE A 142 -13.37 -48.32 40.49
CA ILE A 142 -13.83 -49.71 40.31
C ILE A 142 -12.84 -50.71 40.93
N LYS A 143 -11.54 -50.44 40.87
CA LYS A 143 -10.49 -51.33 41.39
C LYS A 143 -10.38 -51.32 42.93
N LEU A 144 -11.01 -50.35 43.59
CA LEU A 144 -11.01 -50.20 45.06
C LEU A 144 -12.21 -50.87 45.74
N ILE A 145 -13.17 -51.37 44.95
CA ILE A 145 -14.37 -52.12 45.38
C ILE A 145 -14.13 -53.61 45.14
#